data_AF-A0A946AX63-F1
#
_entry.id   AF-A0A946AX63-F1
#
_cell.length_a   1.000
_cell.length_b   1.000
_cell.length_c   1.000
_cell.angle_alpha   90.00
_cell.angle_beta   90.00
_cell.angle_gamma   90.00
#
_symmetry.space_group_name_H-M   'P 1'
#
loop_
_entity.id
_entity.type
_entity.pdbx_description
1 polymer ?
#
loop_
_entity_poly.entity_id
_entity_poly.type
_entity_poly.pdbx_seq_one_letter_code
_entity_poly.pdbx_strand_id
1 'polypeptide(L)'
;MKKNQTNLRSFKKNKNRMKILKCKYKIKSWFIATFAVFMILSCTQDIENLVGPSYSGYTIGLTAQYGGVGIVRGSFGSATIRAEVVTAAGVPVNGAIITVTSTLGTLGAATLTTVNGVATTLLQAGETAGTAYVVATVENVTATTSVPILSF
;
A
#
# COMPACT_ATOMS: atom_id res chain seq x y z
N MET A 1 -17.23 -69.96 -11.01
CA MET A 1 -17.19 -68.50 -11.23
C MET A 1 -16.40 -68.23 -12.52
N LYS A 2 -17.07 -68.15 -13.69
CA LYS A 2 -17.24 -66.95 -14.56
C LYS A 2 -15.96 -66.10 -14.66
N LYS A 3 -15.33 -65.83 -15.81
CA LYS A 3 -15.82 -65.69 -17.21
C LYS A 3 -14.68 -65.86 -18.23
N ASN A 4 -14.96 -66.69 -19.26
CA ASN A 4 -14.69 -66.62 -20.71
C ASN A 4 -13.45 -65.87 -21.24
N GLN A 5 -12.51 -66.54 -21.95
CA GLN A 5 -12.61 -66.98 -23.36
C GLN A 5 -12.90 -65.80 -24.32
N THR A 6 -12.19 -65.51 -25.43
CA THR A 6 -11.23 -66.27 -26.25
C THR A 6 -10.80 -65.37 -27.42
N ASN A 7 -9.56 -65.56 -27.87
CA ASN A 7 -9.08 -65.55 -29.26
C ASN A 7 -9.16 -64.29 -30.15
N LEU A 8 -7.96 -63.75 -30.41
CA LEU A 8 -7.27 -63.76 -31.71
C LEU A 8 -8.10 -63.53 -32.98
N ARG A 9 -7.78 -62.45 -33.71
CA ARG A 9 -7.20 -62.52 -35.08
C ARG A 9 -6.81 -61.12 -35.57
N SER A 10 -5.58 -61.02 -36.07
CA SER A 10 -4.99 -59.84 -36.72
C SER A 10 -5.69 -59.49 -38.04
N PHE A 11 -5.92 -58.20 -38.32
CA PHE A 11 -6.35 -57.74 -39.64
C PHE A 11 -5.62 -56.46 -40.09
N LYS A 12 -4.72 -56.68 -41.05
CA LYS A 12 -4.49 -55.96 -42.31
C LYS A 12 -4.37 -54.42 -42.35
N LYS A 13 -3.27 -54.04 -43.02
CA LYS A 13 -2.75 -52.71 -43.41
C LYS A 13 -3.71 -51.88 -44.29
N ASN A 14 -3.49 -50.56 -44.24
CA ASN A 14 -3.61 -49.55 -45.32
C ASN A 14 -4.90 -48.70 -45.39
N LYS A 15 -4.77 -47.37 -45.37
CA LYS A 15 -5.15 -46.42 -46.46
C LYS A 15 -5.11 -44.97 -45.96
N ASN A 16 -4.13 -44.20 -46.45
CA ASN A 16 -4.09 -42.73 -46.40
C ASN A 16 -5.47 -42.11 -46.62
N ARG A 17 -5.94 -41.19 -45.75
CA ARG A 17 -6.76 -40.01 -46.09
C ARG A 17 -6.82 -38.98 -44.95
N MET A 18 -5.95 -37.97 -45.06
CA MET A 18 -6.15 -36.64 -44.51
C MET A 18 -7.49 -36.08 -45.05
N LYS A 19 -8.47 -35.87 -44.17
CA LYS A 19 -9.74 -35.21 -44.48
C LYS A 19 -10.12 -34.27 -43.34
N ILE A 20 -9.64 -33.04 -43.47
CA ILE A 20 -10.44 -31.80 -43.42
C ILE A 20 -11.74 -31.94 -42.59
N LEU A 21 -11.63 -31.74 -41.28
CA LEU A 21 -12.80 -31.41 -40.45
C LEU A 21 -13.06 -29.91 -40.61
N LYS A 22 -13.91 -29.60 -41.59
CA LYS A 22 -14.62 -28.33 -41.75
C LYS A 22 -15.48 -28.10 -40.50
N CYS A 23 -14.96 -27.41 -39.48
CA CYS A 23 -15.83 -26.73 -38.54
C CYS A 23 -16.18 -25.36 -39.14
N LYS A 24 -17.41 -25.25 -39.63
CA LYS A 24 -18.01 -23.99 -40.10
C LYS A 24 -18.05 -23.01 -38.93
N TYR A 25 -17.07 -22.10 -38.86
CA TYR A 25 -17.20 -20.91 -38.03
C TYR A 25 -17.06 -19.69 -38.93
N LYS A 26 -18.19 -19.30 -39.51
CA LYS A 26 -18.36 -18.14 -40.39
C LYS A 26 -18.49 -16.88 -39.51
N ILE A 27 -17.55 -16.64 -38.58
CA ILE A 27 -17.45 -15.34 -37.93
C ILE A 27 -17.04 -14.35 -39.02
N LYS A 28 -17.91 -13.38 -39.31
CA LYS A 28 -17.54 -12.23 -40.14
C LYS A 28 -16.28 -11.60 -39.53
N SER A 29 -15.22 -11.54 -40.33
CA SER A 29 -13.93 -10.88 -40.02
C SER A 29 -14.07 -9.52 -39.32
N TRP A 30 -15.20 -8.83 -39.55
CA TRP A 30 -15.58 -7.60 -38.88
C TRP A 30 -15.59 -7.69 -37.34
N PHE A 31 -16.10 -8.78 -36.74
CA PHE A 31 -16.19 -8.87 -35.27
C PHE A 31 -14.85 -9.07 -34.57
N ILE A 32 -13.87 -9.67 -35.26
CA ILE A 32 -12.52 -9.88 -34.70
C ILE A 32 -11.74 -8.55 -34.69
N ALA A 33 -11.95 -7.71 -35.71
CA ALA A 33 -11.35 -6.38 -35.76
C ALA A 33 -11.85 -5.46 -34.63
N THR A 34 -13.14 -5.53 -34.27
CA THR A 34 -13.70 -4.68 -33.20
C THR A 34 -13.20 -5.07 -31.81
N PHE A 35 -12.97 -6.36 -31.56
CA PHE A 35 -12.45 -6.84 -30.26
C PHE A 35 -10.95 -6.55 -30.09
N ALA A 36 -10.19 -6.55 -31.19
CA ALA A 36 -8.77 -6.20 -31.18
C ALA A 36 -8.51 -4.70 -30.92
N VAL A 37 -9.43 -3.81 -31.32
CA VAL A 37 -9.34 -2.36 -31.06
C VAL A 37 -9.69 -2.00 -29.61
N PHE A 38 -10.53 -2.78 -28.93
CA PHE A 38 -10.84 -2.57 -27.51
C PHE A 38 -9.72 -3.03 -26.55
N MET A 39 -8.89 -3.99 -26.95
CA MET A 39 -7.80 -4.55 -26.13
C MET A 39 -6.51 -3.70 -26.09
N ILE A 40 -6.43 -2.63 -26.86
CA ILE A 40 -5.27 -1.71 -26.87
C ILE A 40 -5.48 -0.45 -26.03
N LEU A 41 -6.65 -0.29 -25.38
CA LEU A 41 -6.97 0.86 -24.52
C LEU A 41 -7.07 0.52 -23.02
N SER A 42 -6.39 -0.54 -22.59
CA SER A 42 -6.25 -0.89 -21.18
C SER A 42 -4.77 -1.03 -20.80
N CYS A 43 -3.95 -0.05 -21.20
CA CYS A 43 -2.80 0.33 -20.38
C CYS A 43 -3.29 1.45 -19.46
N THR A 44 -4.04 1.09 -18.42
CA THR A 44 -4.12 2.00 -17.27
C THR A 44 -2.70 2.04 -16.73
N GLN A 45 -2.04 3.19 -16.83
CA GLN A 45 -0.82 3.41 -16.08
C GLN A 45 -1.26 3.50 -14.63
N ASP A 46 -1.07 2.40 -13.93
CA ASP A 46 -1.05 2.29 -12.49
C ASP A 46 -0.11 3.38 -11.98
N ILE A 47 -0.69 4.51 -11.54
CA ILE A 47 0.00 5.58 -10.82
C ILE A 47 0.23 5.01 -9.42
N GLU A 48 1.16 4.06 -9.31
CA GLU A 48 1.55 3.45 -8.06
C GLU A 48 2.46 4.44 -7.34
N ASN A 49 1.84 5.31 -6.56
CA ASN A 49 2.51 6.20 -5.62
C ASN A 49 3.41 7.26 -6.29
N LEU A 50 2.92 8.51 -6.38
CA LEU A 50 3.73 9.66 -6.80
C LEU A 50 4.94 9.91 -5.86
N VAL A 51 4.99 9.19 -4.74
CA VAL A 51 6.08 9.18 -3.78
C VAL A 51 6.78 7.82 -3.87
N GLY A 52 8.08 7.80 -4.18
CA GLY A 52 8.84 6.55 -4.17
C GLY A 52 8.94 5.93 -2.76
N PRO A 53 9.29 4.64 -2.65
CA PRO A 53 9.58 4.04 -1.34
C PRO A 53 10.74 4.77 -0.64
N SER A 54 10.93 4.50 0.65
CA SER A 54 12.17 4.83 1.35
C SER A 54 13.35 4.20 0.61
N TYR A 55 14.41 4.99 0.38
CA TYR A 55 15.62 4.50 -0.29
C TYR A 55 16.38 3.49 0.58
N SER A 56 16.21 3.53 1.91
CA SER A 56 16.77 2.57 2.86
C SER A 56 15.81 1.43 3.25
N GLY A 57 14.59 1.39 2.69
CA GLY A 57 13.58 0.38 3.03
C GLY A 57 12.97 0.53 4.43
N TYR A 58 12.90 1.77 4.92
CA TYR A 58 12.28 2.11 6.20
C TYR A 58 10.76 2.21 6.09
N THR A 59 10.10 1.87 7.18
CA THR A 59 8.69 2.16 7.43
C THR A 59 8.58 3.03 8.68
N ILE A 60 7.58 3.91 8.70
CA ILE A 60 7.34 4.83 9.81
C ILE A 60 5.93 4.66 10.36
N GLY A 61 5.84 4.54 11.69
CA GLY A 61 4.60 4.63 12.45
C GLY A 61 4.54 5.97 13.18
N LEU A 62 3.35 6.55 13.31
CA LEU A 62 3.13 7.79 14.05
C LEU A 62 1.91 7.66 14.95
N THR A 63 2.07 8.00 16.22
CA THR A 63 1.00 7.95 17.21
C THR A 63 1.02 9.21 18.05
N ALA A 64 -0.15 9.81 18.27
CA ALA A 64 -0.32 10.89 19.23
C ALA A 64 -0.93 10.34 20.53
N GLN A 65 -0.37 10.76 21.66
CA GLN A 65 -0.82 10.40 23.00
C GLN A 65 -1.27 11.66 23.70
N TYR A 66 -2.55 11.70 24.07
CA TYR A 66 -3.19 12.80 24.81
C TYR A 66 -4.32 12.24 25.67
N GLY A 67 -4.73 12.98 26.70
CA GLY A 67 -5.81 12.56 27.59
C GLY A 67 -7.20 12.77 26.98
N GLY A 68 -8.15 11.90 27.34
CA GLY A 68 -9.57 12.08 27.02
C GLY A 68 -9.86 12.16 25.51
N VAL A 69 -10.58 13.22 25.11
CA VAL A 69 -11.04 13.43 23.72
C VAL A 69 -10.15 14.41 22.93
N GLY A 70 -9.10 14.98 23.55
CA GLY A 70 -8.24 15.98 22.91
C GLY A 70 -7.46 16.82 23.91
N ILE A 71 -6.69 17.76 23.38
CA ILE A 71 -5.93 18.75 24.16
C ILE A 71 -6.66 20.09 24.17
N VAL A 72 -6.48 20.88 25.23
CA VAL A 72 -7.14 22.19 25.37
C VAL A 72 -6.31 23.25 24.66
N ARG A 73 -6.95 24.17 23.92
CA ARG A 73 -6.25 25.32 23.34
C ARG A 73 -5.53 26.16 24.41
N GLY A 74 -4.54 26.93 23.98
CA GLY A 74 -3.68 27.74 24.84
C GLY A 74 -2.56 26.93 25.48
N SER A 75 -2.00 27.45 26.57
CA SER A 75 -0.70 26.98 27.09
C SER A 75 -0.74 25.70 27.94
N PHE A 76 -1.91 25.07 28.12
CA PHE A 76 -2.06 23.91 29.02
C PHE A 76 -2.24 22.57 28.29
N GLY A 77 -2.68 22.56 27.02
CA GLY A 77 -2.88 21.33 26.28
C GLY A 77 -1.64 20.85 25.56
N SER A 78 -1.18 19.64 25.87
CA SER A 78 -0.04 19.01 25.18
C SER A 78 -0.35 17.57 24.78
N ALA A 79 0.14 17.15 23.61
CA ALA A 79 0.14 15.76 23.17
C ALA A 79 1.58 15.28 22.94
N THR A 80 1.88 14.06 23.37
CA THR A 80 3.15 13.41 23.03
C THR A 80 3.02 12.74 21.68
N ILE A 81 3.79 13.18 20.71
CA ILE A 81 3.89 12.57 19.39
C ILE A 81 5.04 11.57 19.43
N ARG A 82 4.73 10.30 19.14
CA ARG A 82 5.68 9.20 19.10
C ARG A 82 5.79 8.69 17.67
N ALA A 83 6.99 8.77 17.13
CA ALA A 83 7.34 8.22 15.84
C ALA A 83 8.17 6.95 16.03
N GLU A 84 7.86 5.92 15.24
CA GLU A 84 8.60 4.66 15.21
C GLU A 84 9.15 4.44 13.81
N VAL A 85 10.42 4.05 13.69
CA VAL A 85 11.05 3.70 12.41
C VAL A 85 11.62 2.30 12.50
N VAL A 86 11.18 1.45 11.60
CA VAL A 86 11.67 0.08 11.46
C VAL A 86 12.07 -0.20 10.02
N THR A 87 12.93 -1.20 9.82
CA THR A 87 13.21 -1.73 8.47
C THR A 87 12.02 -2.54 7.95
N ALA A 88 12.03 -2.91 6.67
CA ALA A 88 11.06 -3.84 6.10
C ALA A 88 10.98 -5.21 6.83
N ALA A 89 12.03 -5.60 7.55
CA ALA A 89 12.06 -6.82 8.37
C ALA A 89 11.54 -6.60 9.81
N GLY A 90 11.06 -5.40 10.15
CA GLY A 90 10.57 -5.05 11.49
C GLY A 90 11.66 -4.73 12.52
N VAL A 91 12.92 -4.60 12.09
CA VAL A 91 14.04 -4.26 12.99
C VAL A 91 14.05 -2.75 13.27
N PRO A 92 14.07 -2.31 14.55
CA PRO A 92 14.15 -0.89 14.91
C PRO A 92 15.41 -0.20 14.35
N VAL A 93 15.25 0.98 13.76
CA VAL A 93 16.35 1.74 13.17
C VAL A 93 16.87 2.79 14.15
N ASN A 94 18.17 2.78 14.44
CA ASN A 94 18.81 3.79 15.27
C ASN A 94 19.43 4.90 14.41
N GLY A 95 19.25 6.17 14.79
CA GLY A 95 19.85 7.29 14.06
C GLY A 95 19.07 7.76 12.82
N ALA A 96 17.84 7.26 12.59
CA ALA A 96 17.01 7.77 11.51
C ALA A 96 16.57 9.20 11.81
N ILE A 97 16.69 10.08 10.81
CA ILE A 97 16.30 11.49 10.92
C ILE A 97 14.84 11.64 10.45
N ILE A 98 13.98 12.10 11.35
CA ILE A 98 12.56 12.30 11.10
C ILE A 98 12.28 13.80 11.08
N THR A 99 11.64 14.30 10.04
CA THR A 99 11.12 15.66 9.99
C THR A 99 9.63 15.63 10.33
N VAL A 100 9.21 16.42 11.31
CA VAL A 100 7.83 16.48 11.80
C VAL A 100 7.28 17.87 11.54
N THR A 101 6.06 17.91 11.04
CA THR A 101 5.29 19.15 10.79
C THR A 101 3.92 19.04 11.43
N SER A 102 3.33 20.18 11.76
CA SER A 102 1.94 20.23 12.24
C SER A 102 1.19 21.40 11.65
N THR A 103 -0.11 21.20 11.38
CA THR A 103 -0.97 22.26 10.85
C THR A 103 -1.43 23.26 11.91
N LEU A 104 -1.47 22.87 13.19
CA LEU A 104 -1.89 23.70 14.32
C LEU A 104 -0.99 23.41 15.53
N GLY A 105 -0.82 24.39 16.40
CA GLY A 105 0.03 24.26 17.58
C GLY A 105 1.53 24.39 17.26
N THR A 106 2.36 24.09 18.25
CA THR A 106 3.83 24.20 18.15
C THR A 106 4.47 22.88 18.54
N LEU A 107 5.41 22.41 17.72
CA LEU A 107 6.22 21.23 18.02
C LEU A 107 7.40 21.63 18.89
N GLY A 108 7.71 20.87 19.94
CA GLY A 108 8.91 21.09 20.76
C GLY A 108 10.19 20.91 19.96
N ALA A 109 10.25 19.85 19.14
CA ALA A 109 11.26 19.65 18.11
C ALA A 109 10.61 19.20 16.80
N ALA A 110 11.02 19.81 15.69
CA ALA A 110 10.58 19.45 14.34
C ALA A 110 11.52 18.45 13.64
N THR A 111 12.73 18.24 14.16
CA THR A 111 13.66 17.23 13.67
C THR A 111 14.00 16.29 14.81
N LEU A 112 13.78 14.99 14.61
CA LEU A 112 13.99 13.97 15.60
C LEU A 112 15.00 12.93 15.10
N THR A 113 15.73 12.34 16.04
CA THR A 113 16.63 11.23 15.76
C THR A 113 16.17 10.02 16.56
N THR A 114 15.97 8.88 15.90
CA THR A 114 15.50 7.68 16.59
C THR A 114 16.57 7.09 17.50
N VAL A 115 16.13 6.67 18.68
CA VAL A 115 16.89 5.80 19.59
C VAL A 115 16.10 4.51 19.75
N ASN A 116 16.70 3.36 19.42
CA ASN A 116 16.00 2.06 19.36
C ASN A 116 14.74 2.09 18.50
N GLY A 117 14.79 2.76 17.34
CA GLY A 117 13.65 2.90 16.43
C GLY A 117 12.55 3.84 16.91
N VAL A 118 12.71 4.56 18.01
CA VAL A 118 11.68 5.45 18.54
C VAL A 118 12.22 6.87 18.67
N ALA A 119 11.39 7.85 18.31
CA ALA A 119 11.62 9.24 18.63
C ALA A 119 10.32 9.89 19.13
N THR A 120 10.45 10.91 19.99
CA THR A 120 9.29 11.61 20.56
C THR A 120 9.46 13.12 20.49
N THR A 121 8.34 13.82 20.35
CA THR A 121 8.26 15.29 20.45
C THR A 121 6.93 15.67 21.09
N LEU A 122 6.85 16.87 21.65
CA LEU A 122 5.60 17.41 22.18
C LEU A 122 4.93 18.27 21.11
N LEU A 123 3.63 18.10 20.95
CA LEU A 123 2.77 19.07 20.30
C LEU A 123 2.07 19.88 21.39
N GLN A 124 2.40 21.16 21.49
CA GLN A 124 1.72 22.12 22.35
C GLN A 124 0.57 22.77 21.58
N ALA A 125 -0.62 22.83 22.20
CA ALA A 125 -1.75 23.52 21.61
C ALA A 125 -1.46 25.03 21.44
N GLY A 126 -1.97 25.61 20.36
CA GLY A 126 -2.02 27.05 20.17
C GLY A 126 -3.37 27.63 20.59
N GLU A 127 -3.62 28.90 20.26
CA GLU A 127 -4.90 29.58 20.56
C GLU A 127 -6.06 29.13 19.66
N THR A 128 -5.75 28.49 18.53
CA THR A 128 -6.73 28.02 17.54
C THR A 128 -7.20 26.61 17.87
N ALA A 129 -8.50 26.45 18.13
CA ALA A 129 -9.15 25.14 18.22
C ALA A 129 -9.34 24.52 16.81
N GLY A 130 -9.41 23.20 16.74
CA GLY A 130 -9.52 22.45 15.50
C GLY A 130 -8.77 21.12 15.56
N THR A 131 -8.56 20.47 14.43
CA THR A 131 -7.77 19.23 14.36
C THR A 131 -6.37 19.55 13.86
N ALA A 132 -5.35 19.30 14.69
CA ALA A 132 -3.96 19.37 14.27
C ALA A 132 -3.59 18.08 13.53
N TYR A 133 -3.17 18.19 12.27
CA TYR A 133 -2.59 17.08 11.53
C TYR A 133 -1.09 17.13 11.70
N VAL A 134 -0.52 16.08 12.26
CA VAL A 134 0.93 15.93 12.43
C VAL A 134 1.43 14.95 11.39
N VAL A 135 2.39 15.38 10.58
CA VAL A 135 3.02 14.56 9.55
C VAL A 135 4.47 14.36 9.94
N ALA A 136 4.89 13.11 10.02
CA ALA A 136 6.28 12.73 10.21
C ALA A 136 6.82 12.10 8.93
N THR A 137 7.98 12.55 8.50
CA THR A 137 8.65 12.11 7.28
C THR A 137 10.02 11.55 7.62
N VAL A 138 10.28 10.33 7.19
CA VAL A 138 11.63 9.74 7.16
C VAL A 138 11.93 9.43 5.70
N GLU A 139 12.98 10.03 5.15
CA GLU A 139 13.29 9.91 3.72
C GLU A 139 12.10 10.35 2.84
N ASN A 140 11.58 9.45 1.99
CA ASN A 140 10.42 9.68 1.14
C ASN A 140 9.13 9.07 1.73
N VAL A 141 9.16 8.54 2.95
CA VAL A 141 7.97 7.89 3.56
C VAL A 141 7.39 8.78 4.64
N THR A 142 6.07 8.91 4.62
CA THR A 142 5.31 9.75 5.55
C THR A 142 4.32 8.93 6.37
N ALA A 143 4.14 9.31 7.64
CA ALA A 143 3.03 8.89 8.47
C ALA A 143 2.31 10.12 9.04
N THR A 144 0.99 10.00 9.20
CA THR A 144 0.14 11.10 9.67
C THR A 144 -0.66 10.66 10.89
N THR A 145 -0.81 11.55 11.85
CA THR A 145 -1.73 11.39 12.99
C THR A 145 -2.49 12.69 13.23
N SER A 146 -3.60 12.62 13.95
CA SER A 146 -4.46 13.77 14.24
C SER A 146 -4.60 13.99 15.74
N VAL A 147 -4.55 15.25 16.17
CA VAL A 147 -4.76 15.66 17.56
C VAL A 147 -5.89 16.69 17.62
N PRO A 148 -7.02 16.39 18.28
CA PRO A 148 -8.08 17.37 18.49
C PRO A 148 -7.65 18.44 19.49
N ILE A 149 -7.80 19.71 19.12
CA ILE A 149 -7.61 20.89 19.96
C ILE A 149 -8.98 21.49 20.26
N LEU A 150 -9.35 21.50 21.54
CA LEU A 150 -10.67 21.85 22.04
C LEU A 150 -10.74 23.33 22.41
N SER A 151 -11.91 23.95 22.24
CA SER A 151 -12.10 25.41 22.36
C SER A 151 -12.49 25.92 23.76
N PHE A 152 -12.59 25.04 24.76
CA PHE A 152 -13.17 25.42 26.06
C PHE A 152 -12.26 26.33 26.90
#